data_AF-A0A9P4PDH3-F1
#
_entry.id   AF-A0A9P4PDH3-F1
#
_cell.length_a   1.000
_cell.length_b   1.000
_cell.length_c   1.000
_cell.angle_alpha   90.00
_cell.angle_beta   90.00
_cell.angle_gamma   90.00
#
_symmetry.space_group_name_H-M   'P 1'
#
loop_
_entity.id
_entity.type
_entity.pdbx_description
1 polymer ?
#
loop_
_entity_poly.entity_id
_entity_poly.type
_entity_poly.pdbx_seq_one_letter_code
_entity_poly.pdbx_strand_id
1 'polypeptide(L)'
;MNCSLSTIGRPLRGFNFEELFAKYTYLNATCPRTSNIFFKGTEMLTDETCRILTGTSNSIWTGWTPYPIEDIWTRIVTWKLPLFQLAVQFPRVPLGFNVETATVVHLLGDPIDSMTSVLFTLAMCRSRAQLAKDTCKEAGLKENHREYAFTWKALALIMVSYDECGKSHQVQGFCRDYVTSRRHPAFESEIRHIYEETANCLAADRTTKSLPVFVAEVFFIGGWLIALIKAASSEPSSRNWPNVEVHSIAFSGMYLWVTSAVVLGSLIGASQTEGSIPRLLQAFEYELTQVQGQLSRRPSATYREESEWCNTGIQRAIHGGLNNWRPRKWSSRQRSLDISNWHMSLFVMMALVALGACFLTAIVLSNFVPPRGLNCRHIPQTVMLTVWLVSFLLECGFELWLPKGLFWAVYCKDTVAALTNIGMIVITQWGIMNSCACWSMWGMRGLHLPQMPDVKRELMHYTRHVAPWITFMAILFQFTFCAAIIWTYWDAARVYIQRDDGMSNREWKKRKMADM
;
A
#
# COMPACT_ATOMS: atom_id res chain seq x y z
N MET A 1 -53.65 -18.72 15.53
CA MET A 1 -52.40 -19.38 15.95
C MET A 1 -51.78 -18.51 17.05
N ASN A 2 -51.35 -19.07 18.18
CA ASN A 2 -50.66 -18.28 19.20
C ASN A 2 -49.28 -17.93 18.66
N CYS A 3 -49.09 -16.69 18.20
CA CYS A 3 -47.81 -16.22 17.69
C CYS A 3 -46.95 -15.70 18.83
N SER A 4 -46.40 -16.63 19.61
CA SER A 4 -45.43 -16.34 20.67
C SER A 4 -44.07 -16.95 20.34
N LEU A 5 -42.99 -16.35 20.84
CA LEU A 5 -41.62 -16.87 20.69
C LEU A 5 -41.49 -18.34 21.09
N SER A 6 -42.25 -18.79 22.09
CA SER A 6 -42.28 -20.19 22.57
C SER A 6 -42.89 -21.20 21.57
N THR A 7 -43.61 -20.74 20.56
CA THR A 7 -44.30 -21.59 19.56
C THR A 7 -43.59 -21.64 18.22
N ILE A 8 -42.49 -20.89 18.07
CA ILE A 8 -41.68 -20.89 16.86
C ILE A 8 -41.09 -22.30 16.72
N GLY A 9 -41.37 -22.95 15.58
CA GLY A 9 -40.98 -24.34 15.33
C GLY A 9 -39.47 -24.61 15.40
N ARG A 10 -39.08 -25.86 15.11
CA ARG A 10 -37.69 -26.34 15.23
C ARG A 10 -36.66 -25.31 14.68
N PRO A 11 -35.61 -24.97 15.46
CA PRO A 11 -34.59 -24.03 15.03
C PRO A 11 -33.87 -24.52 13.77
N LEU A 12 -33.51 -23.56 12.92
CA LEU A 12 -32.63 -23.73 11.77
C LEU A 12 -31.22 -24.10 12.25
N ARG A 13 -30.41 -24.65 11.34
CA ARG A 13 -29.00 -24.96 11.61
C ARG A 13 -28.13 -23.73 11.35
N GLY A 14 -28.39 -22.64 12.08
CA GLY A 14 -27.67 -21.38 11.97
C GLY A 14 -28.36 -20.32 11.12
N PHE A 15 -27.61 -19.29 10.76
CA PHE A 15 -28.06 -18.17 9.94
C PHE A 15 -27.93 -18.51 8.46
N ASN A 16 -29.02 -19.02 7.87
CA ASN A 16 -29.15 -19.22 6.44
C ASN A 16 -30.25 -18.28 5.90
N PHE A 17 -29.88 -17.37 5.00
CA PHE A 17 -30.82 -16.38 4.47
C PHE A 17 -32.01 -16.99 3.71
N GLU A 18 -31.85 -18.12 3.02
CA GLU A 18 -32.94 -18.80 2.30
C GLU A 18 -33.95 -19.38 3.28
N GLU A 19 -33.47 -20.20 4.22
CA GLU A 19 -34.33 -20.82 5.23
C GLU A 19 -35.00 -19.77 6.11
N LEU A 20 -34.26 -18.72 6.49
CA LEU A 20 -34.77 -17.64 7.32
C LEU A 20 -35.81 -16.80 6.59
N PHE A 21 -35.64 -16.56 5.29
CA PHE A 21 -36.65 -15.86 4.48
C PHE A 21 -37.92 -16.70 4.27
N ALA A 22 -37.78 -18.02 4.09
CA ALA A 22 -38.93 -18.93 4.02
C ALA A 22 -39.72 -18.93 5.34
N LYS A 23 -39.03 -18.99 6.49
CA LYS A 23 -39.64 -18.86 7.81
C LYS A 23 -40.29 -17.50 8.02
N TYR A 24 -39.61 -16.41 7.64
CA TYR A 24 -40.18 -15.07 7.68
C TYR A 24 -41.48 -14.98 6.89
N THR A 25 -41.52 -15.49 5.66
CA THR A 25 -42.70 -15.45 4.79
C THR A 25 -43.90 -16.17 5.44
N TYR A 26 -43.65 -17.34 6.01
CA TYR A 26 -44.66 -18.08 6.76
C TYR A 26 -45.18 -17.31 7.98
N LEU A 27 -44.28 -16.76 8.79
CA LEU A 27 -44.65 -15.99 9.98
C LEU A 27 -45.42 -14.72 9.61
N ASN A 28 -45.01 -14.01 8.55
CA ASN A 28 -45.69 -12.80 8.08
C ASN A 28 -47.12 -13.10 7.60
N ALA A 29 -47.34 -14.26 6.99
CA ALA A 29 -48.67 -14.69 6.53
C ALA A 29 -49.58 -15.17 7.67
N THR A 30 -49.02 -15.64 8.78
CA THR A 30 -49.79 -16.33 9.84
C THR A 30 -49.92 -15.54 11.14
N CYS A 31 -49.02 -14.60 11.40
CA CYS A 31 -48.94 -13.87 12.66
C CYS A 31 -49.36 -12.40 12.54
N PRO A 32 -50.03 -11.84 13.56
CA PRO A 32 -50.38 -10.43 13.55
C PRO A 32 -49.12 -9.57 13.67
N ARG A 33 -49.09 -8.42 12.97
CA ARG A 33 -47.99 -7.43 13.01
C ARG A 33 -47.68 -6.89 14.42
N THR A 34 -48.63 -6.99 15.35
CA THR A 34 -48.48 -6.57 16.75
C THR A 34 -47.84 -7.63 17.65
N SER A 35 -47.55 -8.84 17.13
CA SER A 35 -46.88 -9.89 17.88
C SER A 35 -45.44 -9.51 18.23
N ASN A 36 -44.88 -10.11 19.28
CA ASN A 36 -43.48 -9.92 19.69
C ASN A 36 -42.45 -10.53 18.73
N ILE A 37 -42.92 -11.21 17.68
CA ILE A 37 -42.12 -11.76 16.59
C ILE A 37 -41.58 -10.64 15.70
N PHE A 38 -42.37 -9.58 15.50
CA PHE A 38 -42.04 -8.48 14.61
C PHE A 38 -41.54 -7.27 15.38
N PHE A 39 -40.58 -6.57 14.79
CA PHE A 39 -40.06 -5.32 15.31
C PHE A 39 -41.14 -4.25 15.25
N LYS A 40 -41.32 -3.51 16.34
CA LYS A 40 -42.47 -2.63 16.57
C LYS A 40 -42.73 -1.70 15.39
N GLY A 41 -43.94 -1.79 14.83
CA GLY A 41 -44.39 -0.95 13.71
C GLY A 41 -43.87 -1.38 12.33
N THR A 42 -43.26 -2.56 12.21
CA THR A 42 -42.72 -3.10 10.96
C THR A 42 -43.12 -4.57 10.79
N GLU A 43 -42.90 -5.14 9.61
CA GLU A 43 -42.99 -6.59 9.38
C GLU A 43 -41.64 -7.30 9.53
N MET A 44 -40.57 -6.61 9.94
CA MET A 44 -39.26 -7.23 10.08
C MET A 44 -39.19 -8.06 11.37
N LEU A 45 -38.50 -9.20 11.35
CA LEU A 45 -38.34 -10.02 12.56
C LEU A 45 -37.52 -9.26 13.63
N THR A 46 -37.84 -9.47 14.90
CA THR A 46 -36.96 -9.00 16.00
C THR A 46 -35.65 -9.79 16.02
N ASP A 47 -34.59 -9.21 16.60
CA ASP A 47 -33.31 -9.90 16.76
C ASP A 47 -33.44 -11.16 17.64
N GLU A 48 -34.27 -11.11 18.68
CA GLU A 48 -34.58 -12.25 19.54
C GLU A 48 -35.25 -13.38 18.75
N THR A 49 -36.25 -13.05 17.92
CA THR A 49 -36.89 -14.00 17.01
C THR A 49 -35.89 -14.62 16.06
N CYS A 50 -34.99 -13.82 15.49
CA CYS A 50 -33.93 -14.32 14.63
C CYS A 50 -33.01 -15.30 15.36
N ARG A 51 -32.60 -15.00 16.59
CA ARG A 51 -31.73 -15.87 17.39
C ARG A 51 -32.40 -17.20 17.72
N ILE A 52 -33.68 -17.18 18.09
CA ILE A 52 -34.47 -18.39 18.34
C ILE A 52 -34.60 -19.22 17.06
N LEU A 53 -34.95 -18.58 15.94
CA LEU A 53 -35.07 -19.25 14.65
C LEU A 53 -33.74 -19.85 14.20
N THR A 54 -32.63 -19.17 14.39
CA THR A 54 -31.31 -19.63 13.89
C THR A 54 -30.57 -20.51 14.90
N GLY A 55 -31.08 -20.65 16.13
CA GLY A 55 -30.38 -21.32 17.21
C GLY A 55 -29.07 -20.62 17.61
N THR A 56 -28.92 -19.33 17.26
CA THR A 56 -27.69 -18.58 17.49
C THR A 56 -27.68 -17.96 18.89
N SER A 57 -26.51 -17.97 19.53
CA SER A 57 -26.32 -17.35 20.84
C SER A 57 -25.96 -15.87 20.73
N ASN A 58 -25.89 -15.18 21.88
CA ASN A 58 -25.41 -13.80 21.95
C ASN A 58 -23.90 -13.66 21.66
N SER A 59 -23.17 -14.78 21.56
CA SER A 59 -21.74 -14.78 21.30
C SER A 59 -21.43 -14.60 19.82
N ILE A 60 -20.52 -13.69 19.52
CA ILE A 60 -19.95 -13.50 18.19
C ILE A 60 -19.22 -14.76 17.66
N TRP A 61 -18.86 -15.69 18.55
CA TRP A 61 -18.10 -16.90 18.18
C TRP A 61 -19.00 -18.08 17.80
N THR A 62 -20.21 -18.15 18.33
CA THR A 62 -21.12 -19.29 18.13
C THR A 62 -22.44 -18.92 17.46
N GLY A 63 -22.63 -17.64 17.13
CA GLY A 63 -23.87 -17.09 16.57
C GLY A 63 -23.87 -16.81 15.06
N TRP A 64 -23.04 -17.50 14.27
CA TRP A 64 -22.91 -17.24 12.83
C TRP A 64 -22.84 -18.53 12.01
N THR A 65 -22.93 -18.42 10.68
CA THR A 65 -22.88 -19.57 9.76
C THR A 65 -21.97 -19.27 8.57
N PRO A 66 -21.09 -20.20 8.18
CA PRO A 66 -20.18 -19.97 7.07
C PRO A 66 -20.93 -19.73 5.77
N TYR A 67 -20.36 -18.92 4.89
CA TYR A 67 -20.85 -18.81 3.51
C TYR A 67 -20.56 -20.10 2.73
N PRO A 68 -21.29 -20.36 1.63
CA PRO A 68 -20.93 -21.42 0.70
C PRO A 68 -19.48 -21.32 0.25
N ILE A 69 -18.77 -22.45 0.17
CA ILE A 69 -17.34 -22.50 -0.21
C ILE A 69 -17.11 -21.84 -1.58
N GLU A 70 -18.04 -22.03 -2.52
CA GLU A 70 -18.00 -21.43 -3.85
C GLU A 70 -18.00 -19.89 -3.80
N ASP A 71 -18.78 -19.29 -2.90
CA ASP A 71 -18.83 -17.83 -2.71
C ASP A 71 -17.52 -17.33 -2.09
N ILE A 72 -17.00 -18.04 -1.08
CA ILE A 72 -15.72 -17.72 -0.44
C ILE A 72 -14.61 -17.71 -1.49
N TRP A 73 -14.52 -18.77 -2.30
CA TRP A 73 -13.50 -18.90 -3.34
C TRP A 73 -13.64 -17.83 -4.42
N THR A 74 -14.87 -17.55 -4.85
CA THR A 74 -15.13 -16.51 -5.85
C THR A 74 -14.65 -15.14 -5.38
N ARG A 75 -14.90 -14.78 -4.12
CA ARG A 75 -14.42 -13.51 -3.52
C ARG A 75 -12.89 -13.47 -3.42
N ILE A 76 -12.26 -14.58 -3.04
CA ILE A 76 -10.80 -14.69 -2.99
C ILE A 76 -10.21 -14.47 -4.39
N VAL A 77 -10.69 -15.18 -5.40
CA VAL A 77 -10.13 -15.13 -6.76
C VAL A 77 -10.41 -13.79 -7.45
N THR A 78 -11.63 -13.25 -7.31
CA THR A 78 -12.07 -12.09 -8.10
C THR A 78 -11.31 -10.82 -7.75
N TRP A 79 -10.92 -10.64 -6.48
CA TRP A 79 -10.27 -9.39 -6.08
C TRP A 79 -9.19 -9.52 -4.99
N LYS A 80 -9.21 -10.53 -4.10
CA LYS A 80 -8.13 -10.72 -3.11
C LYS A 80 -6.82 -11.15 -3.79
N LEU A 81 -6.91 -12.02 -4.78
CA LEU A 81 -5.75 -12.46 -5.55
C LEU A 81 -5.13 -11.30 -6.36
N PRO A 82 -5.91 -10.46 -7.08
CA PRO A 82 -5.39 -9.22 -7.66
C PRO A 82 -4.74 -8.27 -6.65
N LEU A 83 -5.32 -8.11 -5.46
CA LEU A 83 -4.71 -7.31 -4.38
C LEU A 83 -3.34 -7.88 -3.96
N PHE A 84 -3.27 -9.21 -3.75
CA PHE A 84 -2.02 -9.87 -3.41
C PHE A 84 -1.00 -9.72 -4.54
N GLN A 85 -1.42 -9.93 -5.79
CA GLN A 85 -0.60 -9.73 -6.98
C GLN A 85 -0.03 -8.31 -7.02
N LEU A 86 -0.84 -7.29 -6.77
CA LEU A 86 -0.41 -5.90 -6.71
C LEU A 86 0.63 -5.68 -5.60
N ALA A 87 0.36 -6.17 -4.38
CA ALA A 87 1.27 -6.04 -3.25
C ALA A 87 2.64 -6.69 -3.53
N VAL A 88 2.69 -7.86 -4.18
CA VAL A 88 3.98 -8.51 -4.54
C VAL A 88 4.70 -7.83 -5.72
N GLN A 89 4.04 -6.94 -6.47
CA GLN A 89 4.71 -6.07 -7.45
C GLN A 89 5.48 -4.92 -6.80
N PHE A 90 5.30 -4.66 -5.49
CA PHE A 90 6.11 -3.67 -4.78
C PHE A 90 7.61 -3.96 -5.00
N PRO A 91 8.42 -2.97 -5.41
CA PRO A 91 9.84 -3.19 -5.65
C PRO A 91 10.57 -3.65 -4.38
N ARG A 92 11.36 -4.71 -4.54
CA ARG A 92 12.11 -5.35 -3.46
C ARG A 92 13.56 -5.45 -3.90
N VAL A 93 14.46 -5.02 -3.02
CA VAL A 93 15.90 -5.23 -3.23
C VAL A 93 16.22 -6.64 -2.78
N PRO A 94 16.95 -7.45 -3.57
CA PRO A 94 17.24 -8.84 -3.24
C PRO A 94 18.38 -8.94 -2.21
N LEU A 95 18.13 -8.46 -0.99
CA LEU A 95 19.07 -8.46 0.15
C LEU A 95 18.96 -9.75 0.98
N GLY A 96 18.54 -10.84 0.34
CA GLY A 96 18.21 -12.11 0.97
C GLY A 96 16.74 -12.27 1.34
N PHE A 97 16.32 -13.53 1.47
CA PHE A 97 14.92 -13.92 1.64
C PHE A 97 14.24 -13.21 2.81
N ASN A 98 14.90 -13.10 3.97
CA ASN A 98 14.33 -12.45 5.16
C ASN A 98 14.00 -10.97 4.95
N VAL A 99 14.82 -10.26 4.17
CA VAL A 99 14.61 -8.82 3.91
C VAL A 99 13.50 -8.64 2.86
N GLU A 100 13.46 -9.51 1.86
CA GLU A 100 12.39 -9.51 0.86
C GLU A 100 11.02 -9.84 1.45
N THR A 101 10.94 -10.83 2.35
CA THR A 101 9.71 -11.16 3.08
C THR A 101 9.35 -10.03 4.03
N ALA A 102 10.31 -9.48 4.78
CA ALA A 102 10.10 -8.32 5.64
C ALA A 102 9.53 -7.13 4.87
N THR A 103 9.96 -6.90 3.63
CA THR A 103 9.42 -5.82 2.80
C THR A 103 7.92 -5.98 2.54
N VAL A 104 7.46 -7.19 2.19
CA VAL A 104 6.03 -7.47 1.93
C VAL A 104 5.22 -7.45 3.22
N VAL A 105 5.76 -8.04 4.28
CA VAL A 105 5.11 -8.11 5.59
C VAL A 105 4.98 -6.71 6.20
N HIS A 106 6.03 -5.88 6.12
CA HIS A 106 6.01 -4.48 6.55
C HIS A 106 4.98 -3.67 5.77
N LEU A 107 4.91 -3.85 4.43
CA LEU A 107 3.90 -3.20 3.60
C LEU A 107 2.48 -3.48 4.13
N LEU A 108 2.15 -4.74 4.44
CA LEU A 108 0.82 -5.14 4.89
C LEU A 108 0.55 -4.90 6.38
N GLY A 109 1.59 -4.92 7.20
CA GLY A 109 1.53 -4.80 8.66
C GLY A 109 1.62 -3.36 9.17
N ASP A 110 2.34 -2.50 8.48
CA ASP A 110 2.53 -1.09 8.83
C ASP A 110 2.48 -0.16 7.60
N PRO A 111 1.27 0.04 7.04
CA PRO A 111 1.08 0.88 5.86
C PRO A 111 1.36 2.36 6.10
N ILE A 112 1.25 2.83 7.35
CA ILE A 112 1.54 4.22 7.72
C ILE A 112 3.06 4.45 7.61
N ASP A 113 3.86 3.55 8.18
CA ASP A 113 5.31 3.65 8.07
C ASP A 113 5.78 3.45 6.63
N SER A 114 5.17 2.49 5.92
CA SER A 114 5.48 2.23 4.52
C SER A 114 5.33 3.47 3.64
N MET A 115 4.19 4.15 3.74
CA MET A 115 3.95 5.39 2.99
C MET A 115 4.86 6.52 3.45
N THR A 116 5.07 6.67 4.76
CA THR A 116 5.97 7.69 5.32
C THR A 116 7.41 7.50 4.83
N SER A 117 7.91 6.27 4.81
CA SER A 117 9.25 5.90 4.34
C SER A 117 9.43 6.13 2.83
N VAL A 118 8.40 5.88 2.03
CA VAL A 118 8.40 6.18 0.58
C VAL A 118 8.47 7.70 0.35
N LEU A 119 7.65 8.48 1.06
CA LEU A 119 7.67 9.94 0.98
C LEU A 119 9.01 10.51 1.46
N PHE A 120 9.56 9.98 2.54
CA PHE A 120 10.88 10.34 3.03
C PHE A 120 11.97 10.05 1.99
N THR A 121 11.91 8.89 1.31
CA THR A 121 12.85 8.54 0.25
C THR A 121 12.80 9.53 -0.92
N LEU A 122 11.60 9.93 -1.35
CA LEU A 122 11.43 10.98 -2.38
C LEU A 122 11.98 12.34 -1.91
N ALA A 123 11.77 12.70 -0.65
CA ALA A 123 12.29 13.94 -0.08
C ALA A 123 13.83 13.95 0.00
N MET A 124 14.44 12.84 0.41
CA MET A 124 15.90 12.69 0.40
C MET A 124 16.46 12.85 -1.01
N CYS A 125 15.85 12.18 -2.01
CA CYS A 125 16.28 12.30 -3.39
C CYS A 125 16.12 13.74 -3.92
N ARG A 126 15.04 14.45 -3.57
CA ARG A 126 14.87 15.87 -3.90
C ARG A 126 15.97 16.74 -3.26
N SER A 127 16.35 16.48 -2.02
CA SER A 127 17.45 17.17 -1.36
C SER A 127 18.78 16.92 -2.08
N ARG A 128 19.07 15.67 -2.47
CA ARG A 128 20.24 15.33 -3.30
C ARG A 128 20.21 15.96 -4.68
N ALA A 129 19.04 16.03 -5.31
CA ALA A 129 18.87 16.72 -6.59
C ALA A 129 19.18 18.21 -6.48
N GLN A 130 18.75 18.87 -5.39
CA GLN A 130 19.07 20.26 -5.14
C GLN A 130 20.58 20.45 -4.93
N LEU A 131 21.20 19.62 -4.08
CA LEU A 131 22.64 19.64 -3.89
C LEU A 131 23.40 19.44 -5.21
N ALA A 132 22.97 18.49 -6.05
CA ALA A 132 23.56 18.25 -7.37
C ALA A 132 23.46 19.46 -8.30
N LYS A 133 22.31 20.15 -8.28
CA LYS A 133 22.07 21.38 -9.06
C LYS A 133 23.01 22.49 -8.62
N ASP A 134 23.23 22.64 -7.32
CA ASP A 134 24.12 23.65 -6.75
C ASP A 134 25.59 23.33 -7.05
N THR A 135 25.99 22.05 -6.91
CA THR A 135 27.31 21.55 -7.32
C THR A 135 27.59 21.82 -8.81
N CYS A 136 26.60 21.61 -9.69
CA CYS A 136 26.74 21.92 -11.11
C CYS A 136 26.98 23.42 -11.37
N LYS A 137 26.27 24.30 -10.65
CA LYS A 137 26.46 25.76 -10.76
C LYS A 137 27.85 26.18 -10.30
N GLU A 138 28.31 25.63 -9.17
CA GLU A 138 29.66 25.88 -8.65
C GLU A 138 30.75 25.40 -9.62
N ALA A 139 30.49 24.30 -10.31
CA ALA A 139 31.34 23.77 -11.37
C ALA A 139 31.29 24.57 -12.69
N GLY A 140 30.49 25.65 -12.75
CA GLY A 140 30.39 26.55 -13.91
C GLY A 140 29.36 26.14 -14.97
N LEU A 141 28.53 25.11 -14.72
CA LEU A 141 27.47 24.72 -15.64
C LEU A 141 26.28 25.67 -15.54
N LYS A 142 25.90 26.27 -16.67
CA LYS A 142 24.73 27.15 -16.76
C LYS A 142 23.45 26.34 -16.91
N GLU A 143 22.38 26.75 -16.23
CA GLU A 143 21.09 26.02 -16.22
C GLU A 143 20.45 25.85 -17.60
N ASN A 144 20.75 26.76 -18.55
CA ASN A 144 20.23 26.71 -19.90
C ASN A 144 20.98 25.71 -20.82
N HIS A 145 22.14 25.19 -20.40
CA HIS A 145 22.85 24.18 -21.17
C HIS A 145 22.19 22.82 -21.01
N ARG A 146 22.09 22.07 -22.11
CA ARG A 146 21.55 20.69 -22.11
C ARG A 146 22.29 19.78 -21.14
N GLU A 147 23.60 19.96 -21.03
CA GLU A 147 24.47 19.21 -20.12
C GLU A 147 24.03 19.36 -18.66
N TYR A 148 23.65 20.57 -18.23
CA TYR A 148 23.25 20.82 -16.84
C TYR A 148 22.17 19.84 -16.38
N ALA A 149 21.12 19.67 -17.19
CA ALA A 149 19.97 18.82 -16.84
C ALA A 149 20.31 17.32 -16.76
N PHE A 150 21.33 16.88 -17.49
CA PHE A 150 21.80 15.51 -17.46
C PHE A 150 22.76 15.29 -16.28
N THR A 151 23.74 16.17 -16.14
CA THR A 151 24.76 16.09 -15.09
C THR A 151 24.16 16.12 -13.69
N TRP A 152 23.24 17.04 -13.37
CA TRP A 152 22.72 17.09 -12.00
C TRP A 152 21.93 15.82 -11.64
N LYS A 153 21.25 15.18 -12.60
CA LYS A 153 20.54 13.92 -12.34
C LYS A 153 21.51 12.78 -12.12
N ALA A 154 22.56 12.70 -12.94
CA ALA A 154 23.63 11.72 -12.81
C ALA A 154 24.30 11.81 -11.42
N LEU A 155 24.68 13.04 -11.02
CA LEU A 155 25.24 13.28 -9.68
C LEU A 155 24.26 12.92 -8.57
N ALA A 156 22.99 13.34 -8.68
CA ALA A 156 21.97 13.03 -7.67
C ALA A 156 21.75 11.52 -7.52
N LEU A 157 21.75 10.78 -8.62
CA LEU A 157 21.61 9.32 -8.61
C LEU A 157 22.78 8.65 -7.88
N ILE A 158 24.02 9.06 -8.17
CA ILE A 158 25.22 8.58 -7.47
C ILE A 158 25.14 8.88 -5.97
N MET A 159 24.75 10.10 -5.59
CA MET A 159 24.58 10.48 -4.18
C MET A 159 23.52 9.64 -3.45
N VAL A 160 22.37 9.40 -4.08
CA VAL A 160 21.33 8.53 -3.50
C VAL A 160 21.85 7.10 -3.34
N SER A 161 22.64 6.61 -4.29
CA SER A 161 23.27 5.29 -4.17
C SER A 161 24.29 5.21 -3.02
N TYR A 162 25.02 6.29 -2.72
CA TYR A 162 25.82 6.39 -1.49
C TYR A 162 24.95 6.34 -0.23
N ASP A 163 23.80 7.01 -0.23
CA ASP A 163 22.85 6.96 0.89
C ASP A 163 22.34 5.53 1.12
N GLU A 164 22.00 4.78 0.08
CA GLU A 164 21.58 3.37 0.17
C GLU A 164 22.67 2.44 0.75
N CYS A 165 23.93 2.80 0.59
CA CYS A 165 25.06 2.09 1.19
C CYS A 165 25.38 2.53 2.63
N GLY A 166 24.62 3.48 3.18
CA GLY A 166 24.89 4.07 4.50
C GLY A 166 26.03 5.09 4.52
N LYS A 167 26.54 5.47 3.34
CA LYS A 167 27.69 6.36 3.13
C LYS A 167 27.30 7.81 2.86
N SER A 168 26.16 8.23 3.40
CA SER A 168 25.63 9.60 3.29
C SER A 168 26.63 10.71 3.63
N HIS A 169 27.61 10.44 4.49
CA HIS A 169 28.65 11.39 4.89
C HIS A 169 29.69 11.67 3.77
N GLN A 170 29.86 10.74 2.82
CA GLN A 170 30.82 10.87 1.71
C GLN A 170 30.28 11.79 0.59
N VAL A 171 28.98 12.05 0.56
CA VAL A 171 28.33 12.84 -0.49
C VAL A 171 28.91 14.27 -0.62
N GLN A 172 29.30 14.90 0.50
CA GLN A 172 29.92 16.22 0.45
C GLN A 172 31.33 16.18 -0.14
N GLY A 173 32.10 15.13 0.17
CA GLY A 173 33.41 14.89 -0.45
C GLY A 173 33.26 14.70 -1.96
N PHE A 174 32.34 13.81 -2.35
CA PHE A 174 31.99 13.56 -3.75
C PHE A 174 31.65 14.83 -4.54
N CYS A 175 30.87 15.76 -3.97
CA CYS A 175 30.54 17.02 -4.64
C CYS A 175 31.78 17.90 -4.86
N ARG A 176 32.66 17.99 -3.84
CA ARG A 176 33.91 18.75 -3.92
C ARG A 176 34.86 18.14 -4.95
N ASP A 177 34.94 16.81 -4.98
CA ASP A 177 35.76 16.07 -5.93
C ASP A 177 35.26 16.28 -7.36
N TYR A 178 33.94 16.35 -7.57
CA TYR A 178 33.37 16.70 -8.88
C TYR A 178 33.74 18.12 -9.31
N VAL A 179 33.58 19.13 -8.44
CA VAL A 179 33.94 20.53 -8.76
C VAL A 179 35.43 20.64 -9.09
N THR A 180 36.28 19.95 -8.33
CA THR A 180 37.73 19.90 -8.57
C THR A 180 38.04 19.20 -9.90
N SER A 181 37.41 18.06 -10.14
CA SER A 181 37.57 17.28 -11.37
C SER A 181 37.11 18.06 -12.60
N ARG A 182 36.03 18.86 -12.51
CA ARG A 182 35.54 19.69 -13.64
C ARG A 182 36.59 20.66 -14.15
N ARG A 183 37.49 21.12 -13.28
CA ARG A 183 38.60 22.03 -13.60
C ARG A 183 39.83 21.29 -14.14
N HIS A 184 39.85 19.97 -14.09
CA HIS A 184 40.97 19.16 -14.56
C HIS A 184 41.02 19.14 -16.09
N PRO A 185 42.21 19.26 -16.72
CA PRO A 185 42.34 19.27 -18.19
C PRO A 185 41.78 18.02 -18.88
N ALA A 186 41.87 16.85 -18.23
CA ALA A 186 41.35 15.58 -18.73
C ALA A 186 39.84 15.38 -18.45
N PHE A 187 39.10 16.40 -18.00
CA PHE A 187 37.71 16.20 -17.60
C PHE A 187 36.84 15.78 -18.78
N GLU A 188 36.87 16.52 -19.89
CA GLU A 188 36.01 16.22 -21.04
C GLU A 188 36.40 14.91 -21.75
N SER A 189 37.68 14.55 -21.73
CA SER A 189 38.17 13.35 -22.44
C SER A 189 38.03 12.06 -21.64
N GLU A 190 38.18 12.13 -20.30
CA GLU A 190 38.29 10.93 -19.46
C GLU A 190 37.31 10.96 -18.28
N ILE A 191 37.37 12.00 -17.44
CA ILE A 191 36.65 11.99 -16.15
C ILE A 191 35.12 12.07 -16.33
N ARG A 192 34.65 12.87 -17.28
CA ARG A 192 33.23 13.04 -17.57
C ARG A 192 32.58 11.68 -17.86
N HIS A 193 33.21 10.87 -18.72
CA HIS A 193 32.71 9.56 -19.07
C HIS A 193 32.53 8.65 -17.85
N ILE A 194 33.42 8.70 -16.87
CA ILE A 194 33.33 7.90 -15.63
C ILE A 194 32.06 8.26 -14.85
N TYR A 195 31.74 9.55 -14.69
CA TYR A 195 30.51 10.00 -14.02
C TYR A 195 29.25 9.59 -14.79
N GLU A 196 29.25 9.81 -16.11
CA GLU A 196 28.09 9.52 -16.97
C GLU A 196 27.82 8.01 -17.03
N GLU A 197 28.86 7.20 -17.25
CA GLU A 197 28.77 5.74 -17.32
C GLU A 197 28.32 5.15 -15.98
N THR A 198 28.87 5.64 -14.86
CA THR A 198 28.45 5.19 -13.53
C THR A 198 26.97 5.48 -13.28
N ALA A 199 26.52 6.70 -13.60
CA ALA A 199 25.12 7.07 -13.44
C ALA A 199 24.20 6.25 -14.36
N ASN A 200 24.58 6.02 -15.61
CA ASN A 200 23.81 5.21 -16.56
C ASN A 200 23.73 3.74 -16.10
N CYS A 201 24.84 3.18 -15.60
CA CYS A 201 24.86 1.86 -15.00
C CYS A 201 23.97 1.76 -13.75
N LEU A 202 23.99 2.77 -12.87
CA LEU A 202 23.11 2.82 -11.69
C LEU A 202 21.63 2.98 -12.09
N ALA A 203 21.34 3.73 -13.16
CA ALA A 203 19.99 3.89 -13.69
C ALA A 203 19.48 2.59 -14.30
N ALA A 204 20.31 1.90 -15.10
CA ALA A 204 20.01 0.60 -15.69
C ALA A 204 19.78 -0.49 -14.61
N ASP A 205 20.54 -0.43 -13.51
CA ASP A 205 20.39 -1.36 -12.39
C ASP A 205 19.11 -1.11 -11.57
N ARG A 206 18.50 0.07 -11.66
CA ARG A 206 17.22 0.34 -10.99
C ARG A 206 16.06 -0.25 -11.79
N THR A 207 15.48 -1.33 -11.27
CA THR A 207 14.24 -1.90 -11.82
C THR A 207 13.02 -1.05 -11.42
N THR A 208 12.64 -0.11 -12.28
CA THR A 208 11.33 0.54 -12.20
C THR A 208 10.31 -0.40 -12.85
N LYS A 209 9.65 -1.26 -12.06
CA LYS A 209 8.66 -2.25 -12.53
C LYS A 209 7.35 -1.60 -13.02
N SER A 210 7.43 -0.46 -13.70
CA SER A 210 6.32 0.41 -14.06
C SER A 210 5.25 -0.30 -14.89
N LEU A 211 5.65 -1.10 -15.89
CA LEU A 211 4.70 -1.84 -16.74
C LEU A 211 4.00 -2.99 -15.99
N PRO A 212 4.72 -3.92 -15.30
CA PRO A 212 4.07 -4.92 -14.45
C PRO A 212 3.14 -4.33 -13.38
N VAL A 213 3.56 -3.21 -12.77
CA VAL A 213 2.74 -2.49 -11.78
C VAL A 213 1.49 -1.92 -12.42
N PHE A 214 1.60 -1.23 -13.56
CA PHE A 214 0.44 -0.72 -14.30
C PHE A 214 -0.55 -1.84 -14.65
N VAL A 215 -0.06 -2.99 -15.12
CA VAL A 215 -0.92 -4.15 -15.43
C VAL A 215 -1.59 -4.70 -14.17
N ALA A 216 -0.85 -4.81 -13.06
CA ALA A 216 -1.41 -5.27 -11.77
C ALA A 216 -2.46 -4.30 -11.22
N GLU A 217 -2.26 -2.99 -11.36
CA GLU A 217 -3.23 -1.94 -11.00
C GLU A 217 -4.52 -2.07 -11.82
N VAL A 218 -4.39 -2.24 -13.14
CA VAL A 218 -5.54 -2.44 -14.02
C VAL A 218 -6.31 -3.70 -13.64
N PHE A 219 -5.63 -4.81 -13.30
CA PHE A 219 -6.31 -6.02 -12.83
C PHE A 219 -6.97 -5.84 -11.46
N PHE A 220 -6.33 -5.14 -10.52
CA PHE A 220 -6.90 -4.88 -9.21
C PHE A 220 -8.17 -4.01 -9.31
N ILE A 221 -8.11 -2.90 -10.06
CA ILE A 221 -9.26 -2.03 -10.31
C ILE A 221 -10.33 -2.76 -11.12
N GLY A 222 -9.94 -3.51 -12.15
CA GLY A 222 -10.84 -4.34 -12.94
C GLY A 222 -11.59 -5.37 -12.09
N GLY A 223 -10.91 -6.04 -11.15
CA GLY A 223 -11.51 -6.99 -10.21
C GLY A 223 -12.58 -6.35 -9.33
N TRP A 224 -12.34 -5.13 -8.85
CA TRP A 224 -13.34 -4.34 -8.13
C TRP A 224 -14.56 -3.98 -8.98
N LEU A 225 -14.35 -3.54 -10.22
CA LEU A 225 -15.42 -3.21 -11.15
C LEU A 225 -16.26 -4.45 -11.48
N ILE A 226 -15.62 -5.59 -11.73
CA ILE A 226 -16.30 -6.88 -11.96
C ILE A 226 -17.13 -7.27 -10.74
N ALA A 227 -16.59 -7.16 -9.53
CA ALA A 227 -17.31 -7.46 -8.29
C ALA A 227 -18.54 -6.55 -8.12
N LEU A 228 -18.41 -5.25 -8.38
CA LEU A 228 -19.53 -4.30 -8.33
C LEU A 228 -20.59 -4.58 -9.40
N ILE A 229 -20.18 -4.84 -10.64
CA ILE A 229 -21.09 -5.17 -11.75
C ILE A 229 -21.84 -6.46 -11.42
N LYS A 230 -21.15 -7.48 -10.91
CA LYS A 230 -21.76 -8.73 -10.46
C LYS A 230 -22.77 -8.48 -9.34
N ALA A 231 -22.43 -7.67 -8.33
CA ALA A 231 -23.35 -7.31 -7.26
C ALA A 231 -24.57 -6.53 -7.78
N ALA A 232 -24.38 -5.62 -8.75
CA ALA A 232 -25.43 -4.79 -9.33
C ALA A 232 -26.38 -5.57 -10.26
N SER A 233 -25.86 -6.58 -10.97
CA SER A 233 -26.63 -7.44 -11.87
C SER A 233 -27.33 -8.60 -11.14
N SER A 234 -26.82 -9.01 -9.98
CA SER A 234 -27.39 -10.09 -9.18
C SER A 234 -28.64 -9.62 -8.44
N GLU A 235 -29.81 -10.18 -8.79
CA GLU A 235 -30.99 -10.01 -7.95
C GLU A 235 -30.85 -10.80 -6.65
N PRO A 236 -31.25 -10.24 -5.49
CA PRO A 236 -31.32 -10.97 -4.24
C PRO A 236 -32.19 -12.22 -4.39
N SER A 237 -31.59 -13.38 -4.13
CA SER A 237 -32.25 -14.69 -4.20
C SER A 237 -31.61 -15.60 -3.16
N SER A 238 -32.11 -16.84 -3.01
CA SER A 238 -31.51 -17.81 -2.10
C SER A 238 -30.06 -18.19 -2.42
N ARG A 239 -29.56 -17.85 -3.61
CA ARG A 239 -28.18 -18.15 -4.02
C ARG A 239 -27.33 -16.91 -4.22
N ASN A 240 -27.95 -15.72 -4.24
CA ASN A 240 -27.26 -14.47 -4.56
C ASN A 240 -27.48 -13.43 -3.46
N TRP A 241 -26.38 -12.95 -2.88
CA TRP A 241 -26.37 -12.05 -1.74
C TRP A 241 -25.63 -10.74 -2.05
N PRO A 242 -26.22 -9.81 -2.83
CA PRO A 242 -25.55 -8.56 -3.23
C PRO A 242 -25.05 -7.73 -2.05
N ASN A 243 -25.77 -7.73 -0.93
CA ASN A 243 -25.38 -7.12 0.33
C ASN A 243 -24.03 -7.65 0.84
N VAL A 244 -23.82 -8.97 0.80
CA VAL A 244 -22.57 -9.60 1.24
C VAL A 244 -21.42 -9.24 0.30
N GLU A 245 -21.67 -9.21 -1.01
CA GLU A 245 -20.67 -8.80 -2.00
C GLU A 245 -20.22 -7.35 -1.78
N VAL A 246 -21.15 -6.42 -1.57
CA VAL A 246 -20.79 -5.02 -1.30
C VAL A 246 -20.01 -4.87 0.01
N HIS A 247 -20.27 -5.69 1.03
CA HIS A 247 -19.41 -5.72 2.21
C HIS A 247 -18.03 -6.26 1.94
N SER A 248 -17.90 -7.33 1.15
CA SER A 248 -16.60 -7.84 0.75
C SER A 248 -15.80 -6.73 0.05
N ILE A 249 -16.46 -5.99 -0.87
CA ILE A 249 -15.90 -4.81 -1.54
C ILE A 249 -15.48 -3.74 -0.52
N ALA A 250 -16.31 -3.45 0.48
CA ALA A 250 -15.96 -2.50 1.54
C ALA A 250 -14.70 -2.92 2.33
N PHE A 251 -14.52 -4.20 2.67
CA PHE A 251 -13.27 -4.69 3.29
C PHE A 251 -12.05 -4.53 2.37
N SER A 252 -12.25 -4.69 1.07
CA SER A 252 -11.23 -4.37 0.06
C SER A 252 -10.81 -2.92 0.13
N GLY A 253 -11.77 -2.03 0.36
CA GLY A 253 -11.56 -0.59 0.42
C GLY A 253 -10.48 -0.18 1.40
N MET A 254 -10.30 -0.95 2.47
CA MET A 254 -9.23 -0.77 3.44
C MET A 254 -7.83 -0.83 2.80
N TYR A 255 -7.65 -1.54 1.68
CA TYR A 255 -6.37 -1.73 1.00
C TYR A 255 -6.18 -0.89 -0.26
N LEU A 256 -7.07 0.06 -0.56
CA LEU A 256 -6.90 0.93 -1.72
C LEU A 256 -5.59 1.74 -1.66
N TRP A 257 -5.04 2.01 -0.46
CA TRP A 257 -3.76 2.69 -0.29
C TRP A 257 -2.57 1.90 -0.88
N VAL A 258 -2.70 0.57 -1.06
CA VAL A 258 -1.66 -0.27 -1.69
C VAL A 258 -1.38 0.23 -3.10
N THR A 259 -2.39 0.75 -3.81
CA THR A 259 -2.21 1.34 -5.14
C THR A 259 -1.21 2.48 -5.09
N SER A 260 -1.40 3.39 -4.13
CA SER A 260 -0.49 4.52 -3.92
C SER A 260 0.92 4.09 -3.53
N ALA A 261 1.03 3.12 -2.61
CA ALA A 261 2.33 2.61 -2.17
C ALA A 261 3.10 1.94 -3.31
N VAL A 262 2.44 1.09 -4.10
CA VAL A 262 3.08 0.34 -5.18
C VAL A 262 3.45 1.25 -6.35
N VAL A 263 2.58 2.20 -6.74
CA VAL A 263 2.91 3.19 -7.78
C VAL A 263 4.13 4.01 -7.38
N LEU A 264 4.13 4.61 -6.18
CA LEU A 264 5.25 5.42 -5.70
C LEU A 264 6.52 4.58 -5.48
N GLY A 265 6.38 3.35 -4.97
CA GLY A 265 7.50 2.41 -4.85
C GLY A 265 8.09 2.08 -6.22
N SER A 266 7.26 1.79 -7.23
CA SER A 266 7.67 1.48 -8.61
C SER A 266 8.42 2.61 -9.28
N LEU A 267 8.07 3.85 -8.95
CA LEU A 267 8.76 5.05 -9.40
C LEU A 267 10.18 5.13 -8.85
N ILE A 268 10.38 4.81 -7.57
CA ILE A 268 11.71 4.80 -6.94
C ILE A 268 12.58 3.63 -7.46
N GLY A 269 11.94 2.48 -7.68
CA GLY A 269 12.58 1.25 -8.11
C GLY A 269 13.40 0.57 -7.01
N ALA A 270 14.12 -0.48 -7.40
CA ALA A 270 15.01 -1.25 -6.54
C ALA A 270 16.22 -1.74 -7.36
N SER A 271 17.39 -1.93 -6.72
CA SER A 271 18.56 -2.50 -7.40
C SER A 271 18.31 -3.96 -7.80
N GLN A 272 18.79 -4.39 -8.97
CA GLN A 272 18.52 -5.74 -9.48
C GLN A 272 19.22 -6.83 -8.67
N THR A 273 20.34 -6.49 -8.03
CA THR A 273 21.12 -7.40 -7.18
C THR A 273 21.53 -6.70 -5.89
N GLU A 274 21.94 -7.48 -4.90
CA GLU A 274 22.52 -6.95 -3.66
C GLU A 274 23.84 -6.21 -3.91
N GLY A 275 24.68 -6.76 -4.80
CA GLY A 275 26.06 -6.29 -5.01
C GLY A 275 26.23 -5.26 -6.12
N SER A 276 25.20 -4.93 -6.90
CA SER A 276 25.31 -4.04 -8.06
C SER A 276 25.72 -2.62 -7.68
N ILE A 277 24.97 -1.96 -6.80
CA ILE A 277 25.27 -0.59 -6.34
C ILE A 277 26.67 -0.50 -5.70
N PRO A 278 27.04 -1.36 -4.73
CA PRO A 278 28.39 -1.36 -4.17
C PRO A 278 29.47 -1.50 -5.24
N ARG A 279 29.30 -2.47 -6.15
CA ARG A 279 30.26 -2.71 -7.25
C ARG A 279 30.43 -1.50 -8.16
N LEU A 280 29.33 -0.84 -8.53
CA LEU A 280 29.35 0.30 -9.43
C LEU A 280 30.00 1.51 -8.78
N LEU A 281 29.65 1.83 -7.53
CA LEU A 281 30.25 2.96 -6.81
C LEU A 281 31.74 2.74 -6.51
N GLN A 282 32.17 1.51 -6.23
CA GLN A 282 33.60 1.21 -6.05
C GLN A 282 34.38 1.26 -7.35
N ALA A 283 33.79 0.80 -8.46
CA ALA A 283 34.41 0.93 -9.77
C ALA A 283 34.58 2.41 -10.13
N PHE A 284 33.56 3.22 -9.85
CA PHE A 284 33.61 4.67 -9.99
C PHE A 284 34.74 5.32 -9.17
N GLU A 285 34.83 5.03 -7.87
CA GLU A 285 35.92 5.55 -7.03
C GLU A 285 37.30 5.15 -7.53
N TYR A 286 37.44 3.88 -7.95
CA TYR A 286 38.67 3.34 -8.50
C TYR A 286 39.11 4.00 -9.81
N GLU A 287 38.18 4.19 -10.75
CA GLU A 287 38.47 4.81 -12.04
C GLU A 287 38.84 6.29 -11.86
N LEU A 288 38.21 6.99 -10.92
CA LEU A 288 38.58 8.36 -10.57
C LEU A 288 39.98 8.47 -9.99
N THR A 289 40.37 7.59 -9.05
CA THR A 289 41.72 7.65 -8.47
C THR A 289 42.79 7.29 -9.49
N GLN A 290 42.49 6.37 -10.42
CA GLN A 290 43.39 6.01 -11.51
C GLN A 290 43.68 7.21 -12.43
N VAL A 291 42.66 7.96 -12.84
CA VAL A 291 42.84 9.18 -13.68
C VAL A 291 43.61 10.28 -12.92
N GLN A 292 43.49 10.33 -11.60
CA GLN A 292 44.27 11.23 -10.75
C GLN A 292 45.73 10.79 -10.55
N GLY A 293 46.18 9.74 -11.25
CA GLY A 293 47.57 9.25 -11.20
C GLY A 293 47.89 8.44 -9.94
N GLN A 294 46.89 8.10 -9.13
CA GLN A 294 47.07 7.19 -8.01
C GLN A 294 46.99 5.75 -8.53
N LEU A 295 48.11 5.03 -8.46
CA LEU A 295 48.18 3.60 -8.79
C LEU A 295 47.36 2.79 -7.78
N SER A 296 46.06 2.74 -8.02
CA SER A 296 45.13 1.89 -7.30
C SER A 296 45.05 0.55 -8.02
N ARG A 297 44.87 -0.55 -7.29
CA ARG A 297 44.48 -1.85 -7.87
C ARG A 297 42.97 -2.00 -7.75
N ARG A 298 42.29 -2.41 -8.83
CA ARG A 298 40.82 -2.59 -8.79
C ARG A 298 40.48 -3.58 -7.67
N PRO A 299 39.62 -3.20 -6.71
CA PRO A 299 39.33 -4.07 -5.58
C PRO A 299 38.67 -5.38 -6.07
N SER A 300 39.20 -6.52 -5.61
CA SER A 300 38.63 -7.84 -5.90
C SER A 300 37.25 -7.99 -5.26
N ALA A 301 36.43 -8.94 -5.70
CA ALA A 301 35.15 -9.22 -5.03
C ALA A 301 35.35 -9.51 -3.53
N THR A 302 36.34 -10.34 -3.20
CA THR A 302 36.72 -10.67 -1.82
C THR A 302 37.10 -9.44 -1.01
N TYR A 303 37.94 -8.55 -1.55
CA TYR A 303 38.31 -7.32 -0.85
C TYR A 303 37.09 -6.43 -0.57
N ARG A 304 36.10 -6.42 -1.47
CA ARG A 304 34.88 -5.63 -1.29
C ARG A 304 34.00 -6.17 -0.16
N GLU A 305 33.95 -7.48 -0.01
CA GLU A 305 33.27 -8.15 1.11
C GLU A 305 34.03 -7.91 2.42
N GLU A 306 35.35 -8.08 2.43
CA GLU A 306 36.21 -7.89 3.61
C GLU A 306 36.28 -6.44 4.10
N SER A 307 36.27 -5.47 3.18
CA SER A 307 36.31 -4.04 3.53
C SER A 307 34.99 -3.49 4.04
N GLU A 308 33.90 -4.27 3.97
CA GLU A 308 32.54 -3.85 4.30
C GLU A 308 32.18 -2.48 3.69
N TRP A 309 32.70 -2.21 2.47
CA TRP A 309 32.63 -0.87 1.88
C TRP A 309 31.18 -0.38 1.75
N CYS A 310 30.24 -1.29 1.52
CA CYS A 310 28.82 -1.03 1.64
C CYS A 310 28.21 -2.08 2.56
N ASN A 311 27.30 -1.64 3.42
CA ASN A 311 26.49 -2.54 4.22
C ASN A 311 25.74 -3.53 3.31
N THR A 312 25.66 -4.80 3.70
CA THR A 312 24.94 -5.87 3.00
C THR A 312 23.76 -6.37 3.85
N GLY A 313 22.87 -7.15 3.23
CA GLY A 313 21.73 -7.80 3.88
C GLY A 313 20.89 -6.86 4.75
N ILE A 314 20.70 -7.27 6.01
CA ILE A 314 19.94 -6.50 7.02
C ILE A 314 20.57 -5.13 7.29
N GLN A 315 21.90 -5.01 7.27
CA GLN A 315 22.55 -3.73 7.52
C GLN A 315 22.26 -2.74 6.39
N ARG A 316 22.23 -3.19 5.14
CA ARG A 316 21.81 -2.34 4.02
C ARG A 316 20.37 -1.90 4.17
N ALA A 317 19.48 -2.82 4.53
CA ALA A 317 18.07 -2.52 4.78
C ALA A 317 17.90 -1.41 5.83
N ILE A 318 18.63 -1.48 6.95
CA ILE A 318 18.60 -0.49 8.03
C ILE A 318 19.12 0.89 7.58
N HIS A 319 20.10 0.92 6.68
CA HIS A 319 20.73 2.18 6.26
C HIS A 319 20.06 2.84 5.06
N GLY A 320 19.04 2.22 4.47
CA GLY A 320 18.32 2.80 3.35
C GLY A 320 18.18 1.94 2.11
N GLY A 321 18.52 0.65 2.18
CA GLY A 321 18.30 -0.28 1.08
C GLY A 321 16.82 -0.56 0.82
N LEU A 322 15.92 -0.28 1.77
CA LEU A 322 14.48 -0.44 1.61
C LEU A 322 13.77 0.91 1.51
N ASN A 323 12.82 1.02 0.58
CA ASN A 323 12.12 2.28 0.32
C ASN A 323 10.82 2.41 1.14
N ASN A 324 10.18 1.29 1.47
CA ASN A 324 9.04 1.26 2.40
C ASN A 324 9.45 1.10 3.85
N TRP A 325 10.72 0.86 4.17
CA TRP A 325 11.18 0.81 5.55
C TRP A 325 12.50 1.54 5.72
N ARG A 326 12.43 2.72 6.34
CA ARG A 326 13.59 3.57 6.62
C ARG A 326 13.71 3.74 8.13
N PRO A 327 14.30 2.78 8.84
CA PRO A 327 14.54 2.96 10.27
C PRO A 327 15.52 4.11 10.47
N ARG A 328 15.39 4.87 11.54
CA ARG A 328 16.18 6.09 11.84
C ARG A 328 15.74 7.33 11.04
N LYS A 329 14.57 7.32 10.41
CA LYS A 329 13.91 8.50 9.85
C LYS A 329 13.41 9.50 10.89
N TRP A 330 13.65 9.25 12.18
CA TRP A 330 13.45 10.22 13.24
C TRP A 330 14.77 10.67 13.88
N SER A 331 15.91 10.13 13.40
CA SER A 331 17.23 10.43 13.97
C SER A 331 17.79 11.76 13.47
N SER A 332 18.66 12.36 14.28
CA SER A 332 19.30 13.66 14.01
C SER A 332 20.11 13.72 12.70
N ARG A 333 20.44 12.55 12.11
CA ARG A 333 21.15 12.44 10.83
C ARG A 333 20.42 13.13 9.69
N GLN A 334 19.11 13.33 9.79
CA GLN A 334 18.30 14.04 8.78
C GLN A 334 18.59 15.52 8.65
N ARG A 335 19.21 16.15 9.66
CA ARG A 335 19.54 17.59 9.62
C ARG A 335 20.52 17.93 8.48
N SER A 336 21.34 16.97 8.03
CA SER A 336 22.23 17.20 6.89
C SER A 336 21.51 17.22 5.54
N LEU A 337 20.24 16.79 5.47
CA LEU A 337 19.42 16.76 4.27
C LEU A 337 18.36 17.87 4.24
N ASP A 338 18.39 18.77 5.24
CA ASP A 338 17.37 19.82 5.45
C ASP A 338 15.93 19.27 5.62
N ILE A 339 15.82 18.02 6.09
CA ILE A 339 14.53 17.39 6.39
C ILE A 339 14.31 17.54 7.90
N SER A 340 13.48 18.51 8.28
CA SER A 340 13.11 18.75 9.67
C SER A 340 12.07 17.76 10.19
N ASN A 341 11.95 17.65 11.52
CA ASN A 341 10.90 16.83 12.16
C ASN A 341 9.49 17.23 11.73
N TRP A 342 9.28 18.51 11.40
CA TRP A 342 8.01 18.99 10.86
C TRP A 342 7.66 18.34 9.52
N HIS A 343 8.64 18.17 8.62
CA HIS A 343 8.44 17.44 7.37
C HIS A 343 8.09 15.98 7.63
N MET A 344 8.73 15.34 8.60
CA MET A 344 8.40 13.96 8.99
C MET A 344 6.96 13.85 9.52
N SER A 345 6.53 14.78 10.39
CA SER A 345 5.14 14.86 10.83
C SER A 345 4.18 15.07 9.66
N LEU A 346 4.55 15.91 8.67
CA LEU A 346 3.77 16.09 7.46
C LEU A 346 3.67 14.81 6.63
N PHE A 347 4.75 14.02 6.52
CA PHE A 347 4.74 12.74 5.80
C PHE A 347 3.81 11.72 6.48
N VAL A 348 3.85 11.64 7.81
CA VAL A 348 2.92 10.81 8.59
C VAL A 348 1.48 11.27 8.39
N MET A 349 1.23 12.59 8.41
CA MET A 349 -0.11 13.13 8.15
C MET A 349 -0.60 12.80 6.74
N MET A 350 0.26 12.89 5.72
CA MET A 350 -0.10 12.50 4.35
C MET A 350 -0.40 10.99 4.25
N ALA A 351 0.38 10.14 4.92
CA ALA A 351 0.10 8.70 5.00
C ALA A 351 -1.25 8.45 5.68
N LEU A 352 -1.52 9.08 6.82
CA LEU A 352 -2.81 8.98 7.53
C LEU A 352 -3.98 9.48 6.70
N VAL A 353 -3.81 10.52 5.88
CA VAL A 353 -4.86 10.98 4.94
C VAL A 353 -5.15 9.93 3.87
N ALA A 354 -4.10 9.34 3.26
CA ALA A 354 -4.28 8.30 2.24
C ALA A 354 -4.97 7.04 2.79
N LEU A 355 -4.56 6.57 3.97
CA LEU A 355 -5.17 5.43 4.65
C LEU A 355 -6.55 5.76 5.23
N GLY A 356 -6.71 6.95 5.79
CA GLY A 356 -7.96 7.45 6.35
C GLY A 356 -9.05 7.53 5.28
N ALA A 357 -8.72 7.97 4.06
CA ALA A 357 -9.64 7.94 2.93
C ALA A 357 -10.08 6.50 2.56
N CYS A 358 -9.18 5.52 2.66
CA CYS A 358 -9.50 4.10 2.44
C CYS A 358 -10.44 3.56 3.52
N PHE A 359 -10.16 3.86 4.79
CA PHE A 359 -11.02 3.50 5.91
C PHE A 359 -12.40 4.15 5.81
N LEU A 360 -12.45 5.46 5.52
CA LEU A 360 -13.71 6.17 5.31
C LEU A 360 -14.51 5.57 4.15
N THR A 361 -13.86 5.24 3.04
CA THR A 361 -14.52 4.54 1.92
C THR A 361 -15.12 3.21 2.37
N ALA A 362 -14.35 2.40 3.11
CA ALA A 362 -14.80 1.11 3.63
C ALA A 362 -15.99 1.26 4.62
N ILE A 363 -15.93 2.23 5.52
CA ILE A 363 -16.99 2.53 6.49
C ILE A 363 -18.23 3.03 5.75
N VAL A 364 -18.09 3.98 4.83
CA VAL A 364 -19.21 4.53 4.05
C VAL A 364 -19.88 3.44 3.22
N LEU A 365 -19.10 2.61 2.53
CA LEU A 365 -19.63 1.50 1.75
C LEU A 365 -20.41 0.51 2.62
N SER A 366 -19.89 0.17 3.80
CA SER A 366 -20.57 -0.73 4.74
C SER A 366 -21.79 -0.10 5.41
N ASN A 367 -21.74 1.19 5.72
CA ASN A 367 -22.79 1.93 6.43
C ASN A 367 -24.06 2.08 5.59
N PHE A 368 -23.94 2.16 4.27
CA PHE A 368 -25.10 2.29 3.38
C PHE A 368 -25.75 0.95 3.01
N VAL A 369 -25.15 -0.20 3.31
CA VAL A 369 -25.80 -1.50 3.11
C VAL A 369 -26.82 -1.76 4.22
N PRO A 370 -28.10 -2.05 3.91
CA PRO A 370 -29.13 -2.32 4.90
C PRO A 370 -28.77 -3.41 5.94
N PRO A 371 -29.14 -3.25 7.23
CA PRO A 371 -29.61 -2.02 7.87
C PRO A 371 -28.57 -0.89 7.83
N ARG A 372 -28.99 0.31 7.37
CA ARG A 372 -28.13 1.50 7.31
C ARG A 372 -27.67 1.95 8.69
N GLY A 373 -26.37 2.12 8.89
CA GLY A 373 -25.79 2.63 10.14
C GLY A 373 -24.59 1.81 10.60
N LEU A 374 -23.95 2.28 11.67
CA LEU A 374 -22.88 1.56 12.34
C LEU A 374 -23.43 0.28 12.97
N ASN A 375 -22.82 -0.85 12.63
CA ASN A 375 -23.25 -2.20 12.99
C ASN A 375 -22.01 -3.09 13.19
N CYS A 376 -22.22 -4.39 13.46
CA CYS A 376 -21.15 -5.37 13.70
C CYS A 376 -20.04 -5.35 12.62
N ARG A 377 -20.37 -4.96 11.38
CA ARG A 377 -19.51 -5.06 10.20
C ARG A 377 -18.39 -4.03 10.26
N HIS A 378 -18.59 -2.96 11.02
CA HIS A 378 -17.63 -1.88 11.19
C HIS A 378 -16.54 -2.25 12.21
N ILE A 379 -16.83 -3.16 13.15
CA ILE A 379 -15.87 -3.62 14.17
C ILE A 379 -14.56 -4.10 13.52
N PRO A 380 -14.57 -5.09 12.60
CA PRO A 380 -13.33 -5.56 11.99
C PRO A 380 -12.61 -4.50 11.17
N GLN A 381 -13.32 -3.58 10.50
CA GLN A 381 -12.71 -2.45 9.78
C GLN A 381 -11.95 -1.54 10.75
N THR A 382 -12.57 -1.21 11.89
CA THR A 382 -11.94 -0.43 12.95
C THR A 382 -10.78 -1.17 13.60
N VAL A 383 -10.91 -2.48 13.85
CA VAL A 383 -9.81 -3.31 14.41
C VAL A 383 -8.61 -3.30 13.47
N MET A 384 -8.80 -3.45 12.16
CA MET A 384 -7.71 -3.37 11.18
C MET A 384 -6.99 -2.02 11.23
N LEU A 385 -7.73 -0.91 11.24
CA LEU A 385 -7.14 0.43 11.37
C LEU A 385 -6.37 0.59 12.69
N THR A 386 -6.95 0.13 13.81
CA THR A 386 -6.31 0.18 15.13
C THR A 386 -5.02 -0.65 15.15
N VAL A 387 -5.00 -1.84 14.53
CA VAL A 387 -3.79 -2.66 14.40
C VAL A 387 -2.70 -1.91 13.65
N TRP A 388 -3.03 -1.22 12.55
CA TRP A 388 -2.05 -0.40 11.82
C TRP A 388 -1.54 0.79 12.64
N LEU A 389 -2.42 1.50 13.35
CA LEU A 389 -2.03 2.61 14.22
C LEU A 389 -1.11 2.14 15.35
N VAL A 390 -1.45 1.03 16.00
CA VAL A 390 -0.62 0.44 17.07
C VAL A 390 0.72 -0.03 16.50
N SER A 391 0.73 -0.66 15.31
CA SER A 391 1.97 -1.10 14.65
C SER A 391 2.91 0.09 14.40
N PHE A 392 2.38 1.20 13.89
CA PHE A 392 3.14 2.43 13.65
C PHE A 392 3.68 3.05 14.96
N LEU A 393 2.88 3.10 16.01
CA LEU A 393 3.32 3.63 17.31
C LEU A 393 4.42 2.75 17.94
N LEU A 394 4.31 1.43 17.80
CA LEU A 394 5.35 0.50 18.24
C LEU A 394 6.64 0.66 17.43
N GLU A 395 6.55 0.88 16.11
CA GLU A 395 7.72 1.22 15.26
C GLU A 395 8.45 2.45 15.80
N CYS A 396 7.71 3.53 16.07
CA CYS A 396 8.26 4.76 16.62
C CYS A 396 8.94 4.51 17.99
N GLY A 397 8.34 3.68 18.84
CA GLY A 397 8.94 3.27 20.11
C GLY A 397 10.21 2.43 19.95
N PHE A 398 10.21 1.47 19.02
CA PHE A 398 11.36 0.63 18.73
C PHE A 398 12.53 1.43 18.17
N GLU A 399 12.28 2.37 17.26
CA GLU A 399 13.33 3.25 16.74
C GLU A 399 14.00 4.08 17.85
N LEU A 400 13.23 4.50 18.86
CA LEU A 400 13.74 5.27 19.99
C LEU A 400 14.50 4.42 21.01
N TRP A 401 14.02 3.19 21.30
CA TRP A 401 14.47 2.41 22.47
C TRP A 401 15.30 1.17 22.13
N LEU A 402 15.28 0.67 20.89
CA LEU A 402 15.94 -0.57 20.48
C LEU A 402 17.02 -0.32 19.41
N PRO A 403 18.21 0.17 19.78
CA PRO A 403 19.30 0.37 18.82
C PRO A 403 19.85 -0.95 18.27
N LYS A 404 19.78 -2.04 19.06
CA LYS A 404 20.21 -3.38 18.67
C LYS A 404 18.97 -4.26 18.44
N GLY A 405 18.98 -5.06 17.39
CA GLY A 405 17.87 -5.97 17.06
C GLY A 405 16.64 -5.29 16.45
N LEU A 406 16.72 -4.00 16.09
CA LEU A 406 15.61 -3.23 15.52
C LEU A 406 14.90 -3.97 14.37
N PHE A 407 15.67 -4.49 13.40
CA PHE A 407 15.13 -5.23 12.26
C PHE A 407 14.22 -6.39 12.69
N TRP A 408 14.67 -7.22 13.64
CA TRP A 408 13.91 -8.40 14.07
C TRP A 408 12.69 -8.03 14.91
N ALA A 409 12.78 -6.98 15.73
CA ALA A 409 11.64 -6.47 16.48
C ALA A 409 10.54 -5.95 15.55
N VAL A 410 10.93 -5.16 14.55
CA VAL A 410 10.02 -4.63 13.51
C VAL A 410 9.43 -5.77 12.69
N TYR A 411 10.26 -6.69 12.19
CA TYR A 411 9.80 -7.84 11.40
C TYR A 411 8.77 -8.71 12.16
N CYS A 412 9.01 -8.97 13.46
CA CYS A 412 8.08 -9.73 14.30
C CYS A 412 6.75 -8.99 14.48
N LYS A 413 6.81 -7.70 14.82
CA LYS A 413 5.62 -6.83 14.93
C LYS A 413 4.81 -6.84 13.63
N ASP A 414 5.45 -6.59 12.50
CA ASP A 414 4.78 -6.49 11.22
C ASP A 414 4.19 -7.83 10.80
N THR A 415 4.86 -8.94 11.13
CA THR A 415 4.32 -10.28 10.90
C THR A 415 3.03 -10.48 11.68
N VAL A 416 3.01 -10.13 12.97
CA VAL A 416 1.80 -10.22 13.80
C VAL A 416 0.69 -9.31 13.28
N ALA A 417 1.01 -8.06 12.92
CA ALA A 417 0.05 -7.10 12.39
C ALA A 417 -0.51 -7.54 11.02
N ALA A 418 0.34 -7.99 10.10
CA ALA A 418 -0.06 -8.49 8.78
C ALA A 418 -0.91 -9.75 8.91
N LEU A 419 -0.50 -10.73 9.71
CA LEU A 419 -1.27 -11.96 9.94
C LEU A 419 -2.62 -11.67 10.62
N THR A 420 -2.67 -10.72 11.56
CA THR A 420 -3.93 -10.28 12.17
C THR A 420 -4.86 -9.72 11.10
N ASN A 421 -4.39 -8.80 10.26
CA ASN A 421 -5.20 -8.20 9.20
C ASN A 421 -5.65 -9.24 8.15
N ILE A 422 -4.77 -10.15 7.73
CA ILE A 422 -5.12 -11.26 6.83
C ILE A 422 -6.15 -12.18 7.50
N GLY A 423 -5.97 -12.50 8.78
CA GLY A 423 -6.93 -13.26 9.57
C GLY A 423 -8.30 -12.59 9.63
N MET A 424 -8.36 -11.27 9.84
CA MET A 424 -9.61 -10.50 9.79
C MET A 424 -10.27 -10.60 8.42
N ILE A 425 -9.51 -10.48 7.33
CA ILE A 425 -10.04 -10.70 5.98
C ILE A 425 -10.62 -12.11 5.85
N VAL A 426 -9.87 -13.15 6.22
CA VAL A 426 -10.30 -14.55 6.07
C VAL A 426 -11.55 -14.83 6.89
N ILE A 427 -11.57 -14.44 8.16
CA ILE A 427 -12.70 -14.65 9.07
C ILE A 427 -13.97 -13.92 8.58
N THR A 428 -13.82 -12.69 8.06
CA THR A 428 -14.95 -11.94 7.50
C THR A 428 -15.46 -12.54 6.19
N GLN A 429 -14.56 -13.06 5.33
CA GLN A 429 -14.94 -13.81 4.14
C GLN A 429 -15.52 -15.18 4.46
N TRP A 430 -15.18 -15.77 5.61
CA TRP A 430 -15.68 -17.08 6.01
C TRP A 430 -17.16 -17.03 6.41
N GLY A 431 -17.60 -15.94 7.04
CA GLY A 431 -19.01 -15.74 7.38
C GLY A 431 -19.29 -15.32 8.81
N ILE A 432 -18.30 -14.84 9.58
CA ILE A 432 -18.55 -14.41 10.97
C ILE A 432 -19.62 -13.30 11.07
N MET A 433 -19.81 -12.53 10.01
CA MET A 433 -20.83 -11.47 9.92
C MET A 433 -22.21 -11.99 9.56
N ASN A 434 -22.34 -13.25 9.22
CA ASN A 434 -23.60 -13.88 8.89
C ASN A 434 -24.32 -14.28 10.19
N SER A 435 -24.73 -13.27 10.96
CA SER A 435 -25.38 -13.39 12.28
C SER A 435 -26.55 -12.42 12.43
N CYS A 436 -27.49 -12.73 13.31
CA CYS A 436 -28.67 -11.89 13.56
C CYS A 436 -28.28 -10.46 13.95
N ALA A 437 -27.30 -10.28 14.84
CA ALA A 437 -26.85 -8.98 15.32
C ALA A 437 -26.35 -8.07 14.19
N CYS A 438 -25.72 -8.65 13.16
CA CYS A 438 -25.22 -7.90 12.01
C CYS A 438 -26.32 -7.35 11.10
N TRP A 439 -27.42 -8.10 10.98
CA TRP A 439 -28.55 -7.80 10.11
C TRP A 439 -29.72 -7.12 10.83
N SER A 440 -29.68 -7.06 12.17
CA SER A 440 -30.62 -6.33 13.04
C SER A 440 -30.01 -5.08 13.70
N MET A 441 -28.72 -4.80 13.46
CA MET A 441 -27.99 -3.72 14.13
C MET A 441 -28.02 -3.87 15.66
N TRP A 442 -27.64 -5.06 16.14
CA TRP A 442 -27.71 -5.46 17.54
C TRP A 442 -29.13 -5.31 18.14
N GLY A 443 -30.16 -5.56 17.33
CA GLY A 443 -31.55 -5.43 17.72
C GLY A 443 -32.09 -3.99 17.78
N MET A 444 -31.30 -2.98 17.41
CA MET A 444 -31.80 -1.60 17.28
C MET A 444 -32.76 -1.43 16.11
N ARG A 445 -32.77 -2.38 15.16
CA ARG A 445 -33.71 -2.44 14.05
C ARG A 445 -34.23 -3.86 13.86
N GLY A 446 -35.31 -3.98 13.08
CA GLY A 446 -35.75 -5.27 12.58
C GLY A 446 -34.71 -5.93 11.68
N LEU A 447 -34.78 -7.25 11.55
CA LEU A 447 -33.90 -8.04 10.71
C LEU A 447 -34.09 -7.70 9.22
N HIS A 448 -33.05 -7.14 8.58
CA HIS A 448 -33.11 -6.83 7.15
C HIS A 448 -32.64 -8.03 6.32
N LEU A 449 -33.59 -8.78 5.78
CA LEU A 449 -33.30 -9.82 4.80
C LEU A 449 -33.30 -9.20 3.38
N PRO A 450 -32.30 -9.49 2.54
CA PRO A 450 -32.15 -8.84 1.24
C PRO A 450 -33.29 -9.14 0.25
N GLN A 451 -34.10 -10.18 0.50
CA GLN A 451 -35.27 -10.54 -0.31
C GLN A 451 -36.56 -9.80 0.10
N MET A 452 -36.60 -9.13 1.26
CA MET A 452 -37.76 -8.32 1.65
C MET A 452 -37.96 -7.17 0.66
N PRO A 453 -39.19 -6.87 0.19
CA PRO A 453 -39.41 -5.88 -0.87
C PRO A 453 -38.79 -4.50 -0.60
N ASP A 454 -38.92 -4.00 0.63
CA ASP A 454 -38.38 -2.69 1.02
C ASP A 454 -36.84 -2.70 1.05
N VAL A 455 -36.26 -3.75 1.63
CA VAL A 455 -34.80 -3.94 1.71
C VAL A 455 -34.21 -4.17 0.32
N LYS A 456 -34.85 -5.00 -0.52
CA LYS A 456 -34.43 -5.29 -1.90
C LYS A 456 -34.36 -4.01 -2.72
N ARG A 457 -35.41 -3.17 -2.66
CA ARG A 457 -35.46 -1.90 -3.40
C ARG A 457 -34.32 -0.98 -3.00
N GLU A 458 -34.12 -0.81 -1.68
CA GLU A 458 -33.08 0.06 -1.14
C GLU A 458 -31.67 -0.45 -1.47
N LEU A 459 -31.43 -1.75 -1.23
CA LEU A 459 -30.16 -2.42 -1.52
C LEU A 459 -29.81 -2.31 -2.99
N MET A 460 -30.74 -2.63 -3.89
CA MET A 460 -30.46 -2.59 -5.33
C MET A 460 -30.26 -1.17 -5.84
N HIS A 461 -30.98 -0.17 -5.31
CA HIS A 461 -30.72 1.23 -5.63
C HIS A 461 -29.30 1.63 -5.21
N TYR A 462 -28.91 1.29 -3.97
CA TYR A 462 -27.59 1.57 -3.46
C TYR A 462 -26.48 0.89 -4.28
N THR A 463 -26.60 -0.42 -4.52
CA THR A 463 -25.60 -1.20 -5.26
C THR A 463 -25.46 -0.74 -6.71
N ARG A 464 -26.55 -0.36 -7.38
CA ARG A 464 -26.53 0.06 -8.80
C ARG A 464 -26.12 1.52 -8.99
N HIS A 465 -26.49 2.41 -8.07
CA HIS A 465 -26.39 3.85 -8.31
C HIS A 465 -25.48 4.60 -7.35
N VAL A 466 -25.10 4.04 -6.20
CA VAL A 466 -24.33 4.77 -5.17
C VAL A 466 -22.97 4.15 -4.95
N ALA A 467 -22.90 2.84 -4.72
CA ALA A 467 -21.64 2.13 -4.50
C ALA A 467 -20.61 2.34 -5.62
N PRO A 468 -20.97 2.32 -6.92
CA PRO A 468 -19.99 2.57 -7.99
C PRO A 468 -19.35 3.96 -7.93
N TRP A 469 -20.10 5.00 -7.55
CA TRP A 469 -19.56 6.35 -7.40
C TRP A 469 -18.64 6.48 -6.21
N ILE A 470 -18.98 5.86 -5.08
CA ILE A 470 -18.09 5.84 -3.89
C ILE A 470 -16.76 5.19 -4.26
N THR A 471 -16.80 4.01 -4.89
CA THR A 471 -15.61 3.30 -5.36
C THR A 471 -14.81 4.12 -6.37
N PHE A 472 -15.46 4.71 -7.37
CA PHE A 472 -14.81 5.55 -8.37
C PHE A 472 -14.08 6.74 -7.72
N MET A 473 -14.73 7.44 -6.80
CA MET A 473 -14.14 8.59 -6.10
C MET A 473 -12.95 8.17 -5.23
N ALA A 474 -13.03 7.00 -4.58
CA ALA A 474 -11.92 6.47 -3.79
C ALA A 474 -10.69 6.13 -4.67
N ILE A 475 -10.90 5.51 -5.82
CA ILE A 475 -9.83 5.19 -6.79
C ILE A 475 -9.24 6.49 -7.36
N LEU A 476 -10.09 7.42 -7.80
CA LEU A 476 -9.67 8.72 -8.32
C LEU A 476 -8.85 9.50 -7.29
N PHE A 477 -9.25 9.45 -6.02
CA PHE A 477 -8.51 10.06 -4.92
C PHE A 477 -7.10 9.47 -4.79
N GLN A 478 -6.94 8.15 -4.80
CA GLN A 478 -5.60 7.52 -4.71
C GLN A 478 -4.70 7.92 -5.89
N PHE A 479 -5.21 7.91 -7.12
CA PHE A 479 -4.43 8.35 -8.27
C PHE A 479 -4.08 9.85 -8.22
N THR A 480 -5.02 10.69 -7.80
CA THR A 480 -4.77 12.13 -7.63
C THR A 480 -3.73 12.37 -6.54
N PHE A 481 -3.78 11.61 -5.45
CA PHE A 481 -2.78 11.62 -4.39
C PHE A 481 -1.39 11.25 -4.94
N CYS A 482 -1.26 10.14 -5.68
CA CYS A 482 0.01 9.79 -6.34
C CYS A 482 0.51 10.89 -7.26
N ALA A 483 -0.36 11.43 -8.12
CA ALA A 483 0.00 12.48 -9.06
C ALA A 483 0.49 13.74 -8.33
N ALA A 484 -0.18 14.13 -7.23
CA ALA A 484 0.22 15.26 -6.41
C ALA A 484 1.59 15.04 -5.73
N ILE A 485 1.86 13.85 -5.20
CA ILE A 485 3.17 13.50 -4.63
C ILE A 485 4.25 13.53 -5.71
N ILE A 486 4.02 12.89 -6.85
CA ILE A 486 4.97 12.86 -7.98
C ILE A 486 5.27 14.27 -8.48
N TRP A 487 4.24 15.13 -8.55
CA TRP A 487 4.39 16.53 -8.92
C TRP A 487 5.22 17.31 -7.89
N THR A 488 4.95 17.10 -6.60
CA THR A 488 5.66 17.77 -5.50
C THR A 488 7.13 17.37 -5.43
N TYR A 489 7.45 16.11 -5.79
CA TYR A 489 8.81 15.56 -5.83
C TYR A 489 9.29 15.32 -7.27
N TRP A 490 8.94 16.20 -8.20
CA TRP A 490 9.21 16.01 -9.62
C TRP A 490 10.70 15.85 -9.95
N ASP A 491 11.59 16.55 -9.23
CA ASP A 491 13.03 16.38 -9.40
C ASP A 491 13.48 14.97 -9.00
N ALA A 492 12.97 14.42 -7.89
CA ALA A 492 13.27 13.05 -7.48
C ALA A 492 12.72 12.04 -8.50
N ALA A 493 11.49 12.24 -8.98
CA ALA A 493 10.90 11.42 -10.04
C ALA A 493 11.77 11.43 -11.31
N ARG A 494 12.35 12.58 -11.67
CA ARG A 494 13.26 12.72 -12.82
C ARG A 494 14.59 12.00 -12.63
N VAL A 495 15.10 11.91 -11.41
CA VAL A 495 16.30 11.13 -11.09
C VAL A 495 16.00 9.64 -11.23
N TYR A 496 14.88 9.16 -10.66
CA TYR A 496 14.57 7.73 -10.68
C TYR A 496 14.05 7.21 -12.04
N ILE A 497 13.39 8.04 -12.86
CA ILE A 497 12.97 7.69 -14.23
C ILE A 497 14.11 7.93 -15.26
N GLN A 498 15.33 8.21 -14.81
CA GLN A 498 16.45 8.34 -15.74
C GLN A 498 16.64 7.02 -16.50
N ARG A 499 16.74 7.12 -17.82
CA ARG A 499 17.11 6.01 -18.70
C ARG A 499 18.64 5.91 -18.78
N ASP A 500 19.11 4.73 -19.12
CA ASP A 500 20.51 4.43 -19.43
C ASP A 500 21.07 5.26 -20.61
N ASP A 501 20.20 5.71 -21.53
CA ASP A 501 20.59 6.60 -22.64
C ASP A 501 20.72 8.09 -22.23
N GLY A 502 20.51 8.41 -20.95
CA GLY A 502 20.57 9.77 -20.42
C GLY A 502 19.48 10.71 -20.91
N MET A 503 18.56 10.25 -21.77
CA MET A 503 17.48 11.06 -22.32
C MET A 503 16.20 10.94 -21.50
N SER A 504 15.53 12.08 -21.28
CA SER A 504 14.15 12.05 -20.78
C SER A 504 13.17 11.76 -21.92
N ASN A 505 12.09 11.00 -21.67
CA ASN A 505 11.06 10.70 -22.69
C ASN A 505 10.47 11.96 -23.37
N ARG A 506 10.47 13.11 -22.69
CA ARG A 506 10.04 14.39 -23.27
C ARG A 506 11.03 14.97 -24.29
N GLU A 507 12.33 14.75 -24.11
CA GLU A 507 13.35 15.18 -25.09
C GLU A 507 13.31 14.32 -26.35
N TRP A 508 12.99 13.03 -26.23
CA TRP A 508 12.81 12.15 -27.39
C TRP A 508 11.71 12.66 -28.32
N LYS A 509 10.58 13.13 -27.76
CA LYS A 509 9.48 13.72 -28.54
C LYS A 509 9.89 15.02 -29.23
N LYS A 510 10.71 15.86 -28.58
CA LYS A 510 11.26 17.09 -29.20
C LYS A 510 12.25 16.79 -30.32
N ARG A 511 13.14 15.81 -30.16
CA ARG A 511 14.07 15.39 -31.23
C ARG A 511 13.34 14.81 -32.43
N LYS A 512 12.40 13.87 -32.19
CA LYS A 512 11.56 13.34 -33.27
C LYS A 512 10.81 14.42 -34.06
N MET A 513 10.40 15.51 -33.40
CA MET A 513 9.74 16.65 -34.05
C MET A 513 10.71 17.63 -34.72
N ALA A 514 12.00 17.57 -34.42
CA ALA A 514 13.03 18.37 -35.09
C ALA A 514 13.66 17.61 -36.28
N ASP A 515 13.61 16.28 -36.24
CA ASP A 515 14.07 15.39 -37.31
C ASP A 515 12.94 15.06 -38.33
N MET A 516 11.71 15.50 -38.07
CA MET A 516 10.54 15.49 -38.99
C MET A 516 10.29 16.91 -39.50
#